data_AF-A0A962PBA4-F1
#
_entry.id   AF-A0A962PBA4-F1
#
_cell.length_a   1.000
_cell.length_b   1.000
_cell.length_c   1.000
_cell.angle_alpha   90.00
_cell.angle_beta   90.00
_cell.angle_gamma   90.00
#
_symmetry.space_group_name_H-M   'P 1'
#
loop_
_entity.id
_entity.type
_entity.pdbx_description
1 polymer ?
#
loop_
_entity_poly.entity_id
_entity_poly.type
_entity_poly.pdbx_seq_one_letter_code
_entity_poly.pdbx_strand_id
1 'polypeptide(L)'
;MFKLLAKQPQSAKELTQQLNISQPTLSRLVKQQPAIIKIGKARATQYALQRPIRDMGSQWPVYRVNEQANISLAGQLIAVYPHGFVWHD
;
A
#
# COMPACT_ATOMS: atom_id res chain seq x y z
N MET A 1 -10.84 -0.82 -12.68
CA MET A 1 -11.16 -1.79 -11.62
C MET A 1 -10.95 -1.19 -10.22
N PHE A 2 -9.72 -0.82 -9.80
CA PHE A 2 -9.45 -0.40 -8.42
C PHE A 2 -9.58 1.11 -8.11
N LYS A 3 -10.36 1.86 -8.89
CA LYS A 3 -10.61 3.30 -8.63
C LYS A 3 -11.22 3.53 -7.23
N LEU A 4 -11.88 2.52 -6.66
CA LEU A 4 -12.42 2.53 -5.31
C LEU A 4 -11.34 2.75 -4.24
N LEU A 5 -10.12 2.23 -4.45
CA LEU A 5 -8.99 2.39 -3.54
C LEU A 5 -8.39 3.80 -3.57
N ALA A 6 -8.70 4.62 -4.58
CA ALA A 6 -8.33 6.03 -4.58
C ALA A 6 -9.14 6.85 -3.56
N LYS A 7 -10.27 6.32 -3.08
CA LYS A 7 -11.11 6.97 -2.07
C LYS A 7 -10.73 6.57 -0.66
N GLN A 8 -10.44 5.30 -0.43
CA GLN A 8 -10.03 4.74 0.86
C GLN A 8 -9.46 3.33 0.71
N PRO A 9 -8.56 2.90 1.61
CA PRO A 9 -8.18 1.50 1.72
C PRO A 9 -9.40 0.61 2.00
N GLN A 10 -9.41 -0.61 1.45
CA GLN A 10 -10.50 -1.56 1.63
C GLN A 10 -9.98 -2.96 1.92
N SER A 11 -10.74 -3.73 2.69
CA SER A 11 -10.49 -5.15 2.94
C SER A 11 -10.73 -6.01 1.69
N ALA A 12 -10.21 -7.25 1.72
CA ALA A 12 -10.51 -8.23 0.66
C ALA A 12 -12.03 -8.46 0.51
N LYS A 13 -12.75 -8.52 1.63
CA LYS A 13 -14.20 -8.77 1.66
C LYS A 13 -14.95 -7.67 0.91
N GLU A 14 -14.68 -6.41 1.26
CA GLU A 14 -15.31 -5.25 0.60
C GLU A 14 -15.00 -5.22 -0.90
N LEU A 15 -13.75 -5.46 -1.29
CA LEU A 15 -13.35 -5.50 -2.70
C LEU A 15 -14.04 -6.63 -3.47
N THR A 16 -14.07 -7.85 -2.92
CA THR A 16 -14.75 -8.99 -3.58
C THR A 16 -16.24 -8.74 -3.74
N GLN A 17 -16.89 -8.14 -2.74
CA GLN A 17 -18.32 -7.81 -2.79
C GLN A 17 -18.60 -6.69 -3.79
N GLN A 18 -17.85 -5.57 -3.75
CA GLN A 18 -18.05 -4.42 -4.63
C GLN A 18 -17.73 -4.73 -6.10
N LEU A 19 -16.72 -5.57 -6.34
CA LEU A 19 -16.32 -5.97 -7.70
C LEU A 19 -17.07 -7.21 -8.20
N ASN A 20 -17.89 -7.85 -7.36
CA ASN A 20 -18.57 -9.11 -7.63
C ASN A 20 -17.61 -10.21 -8.17
N ILE A 21 -16.48 -10.41 -7.47
CA ILE A 21 -15.47 -11.40 -7.82
C ILE A 21 -15.12 -12.28 -6.63
N SER A 22 -14.62 -13.48 -6.90
CA SER A 22 -14.09 -14.36 -5.86
C SER A 22 -12.75 -13.87 -5.31
N GLN A 23 -12.41 -14.26 -4.07
CA GLN A 23 -11.12 -13.95 -3.47
C GLN A 23 -9.91 -14.40 -4.33
N PRO A 24 -9.90 -15.60 -4.94
CA PRO A 24 -8.76 -16.03 -5.77
C PRO A 24 -8.56 -15.12 -6.99
N THR A 25 -9.65 -14.59 -7.54
CA THR A 25 -9.61 -13.61 -8.63
C THR A 25 -9.05 -12.27 -8.15
N LEU A 26 -9.50 -11.77 -6.99
CA LEU A 26 -8.92 -10.57 -6.38
C LEU A 26 -7.41 -10.73 -6.14
N SER A 27 -6.98 -11.86 -5.59
CA SER A 27 -5.57 -12.14 -5.31
C SER A 27 -4.70 -12.08 -6.57
N ARG A 28 -5.18 -12.68 -7.67
CA ARG A 28 -4.52 -12.63 -8.98
C ARG A 28 -4.45 -11.21 -9.54
N LEU A 29 -5.55 -10.45 -9.47
CA LEU A 29 -5.60 -9.07 -9.96
C LEU A 29 -4.68 -8.15 -9.17
N VAL A 30 -4.63 -8.28 -7.84
CA VAL A 30 -3.72 -7.49 -7.00
C VAL A 30 -2.26 -7.83 -7.31
N LYS A 31 -1.93 -9.12 -7.49
CA LYS A 31 -0.56 -9.52 -7.85
C LYS A 31 -0.08 -8.92 -9.18
N GLN A 32 -1.00 -8.63 -10.10
CA GLN A 32 -0.71 -7.99 -11.39
C GLN A 32 -0.66 -6.45 -11.32
N GLN A 33 -0.98 -5.86 -10.16
CA GLN A 33 -1.03 -4.41 -10.00
C GLN A 33 -0.08 -3.96 -8.88
N PRO A 34 1.20 -3.69 -9.20
CA PRO A 34 2.23 -3.30 -8.21
C PRO A 34 1.87 -2.05 -7.39
N ALA A 35 1.04 -1.16 -7.95
CA ALA A 35 0.56 0.04 -7.25
C ALA A 35 -0.41 -0.25 -6.09
N ILE A 36 -0.88 -1.50 -5.92
CA ILE A 36 -1.74 -1.88 -4.79
C ILE A 36 -0.88 -2.45 -3.66
N ILE A 37 -0.90 -1.77 -2.53
CA ILE A 37 -0.17 -2.14 -1.32
C ILE A 37 -1.10 -2.89 -0.38
N LYS A 38 -0.64 -4.01 0.17
CA LYS A 38 -1.30 -4.69 1.29
C LYS A 38 -0.81 -4.07 2.59
N ILE A 39 -1.74 -3.64 3.44
CA ILE A 39 -1.46 -3.05 4.75
C ILE A 39 -2.15 -3.85 5.85
N GLY A 40 -1.53 -3.92 7.03
CA GLY A 40 -2.05 -4.72 8.15
C GLY A 40 -1.75 -6.22 8.01
N LYS A 41 -2.23 -7.01 8.99
CA LYS A 41 -1.97 -8.46 9.08
C LYS A 41 -3.28 -9.22 9.29
N ALA A 42 -3.34 -10.45 8.77
CA ALA A 42 -4.46 -11.38 8.94
C ALA A 42 -5.83 -10.71 8.67
N ARG A 43 -6.75 -10.74 9.65
CA ARG A 43 -8.09 -10.16 9.53
C ARG A 43 -8.11 -8.64 9.34
N ALA A 44 -7.03 -7.94 9.69
CA ALA A 44 -6.90 -6.49 9.52
C ALA A 44 -6.25 -6.10 8.18
N THR A 45 -6.08 -7.05 7.25
CA THR A 45 -5.49 -6.77 5.94
C THR A 45 -6.41 -5.87 5.12
N GLN A 46 -5.89 -4.71 4.73
CA GLN A 46 -6.51 -3.81 3.77
C GLN A 46 -5.60 -3.65 2.54
N TYR A 47 -6.18 -3.21 1.45
CA TYR A 47 -5.52 -2.90 0.20
C TYR A 47 -5.63 -1.39 0.00
N ALA A 48 -4.50 -0.75 -0.25
CA ALA A 48 -4.40 0.68 -0.52
C ALA A 48 -3.80 0.90 -1.90
N LEU A 49 -4.12 2.03 -2.55
CA LEU A 49 -3.53 2.41 -3.82
C LEU A 49 -2.40 3.41 -3.58
N GLN A 50 -1.23 3.16 -4.16
CA GLN A 50 -0.12 4.10 -4.17
C GLN A 50 -0.54 5.44 -4.78
N ARG A 51 -0.10 6.53 -4.17
CA ARG A 51 -0.40 7.90 -4.57
C ARG A 51 0.88 8.62 -5.00
N PRO A 52 1.09 8.83 -6.31
CA PRO A 52 2.17 9.67 -6.80
C PRO A 52 2.03 11.10 -6.26
N ILE A 53 3.11 11.65 -5.71
CA ILE A 53 3.22 13.02 -5.24
C ILE A 53 4.07 13.81 -6.25
N ARG A 54 3.41 14.45 -7.22
CA ARG A 54 4.05 15.23 -8.28
C ARG A 54 5.24 14.46 -8.88
N ASP A 55 6.38 15.13 -9.02
CA ASP A 55 7.61 14.56 -9.58
C ASP A 55 8.44 13.78 -8.55
N MET A 56 7.98 13.68 -7.30
CA MET A 56 8.69 12.98 -6.22
C MET A 56 8.43 11.47 -6.20
N GLY A 57 7.48 10.98 -7.01
CA GLY A 57 7.05 9.58 -6.99
C GLY A 57 6.11 9.26 -5.81
N SER A 58 6.05 7.99 -5.41
CA SER A 58 5.13 7.51 -4.35
C SER A 58 5.81 6.74 -3.24
N GLN A 59 7.14 6.57 -3.30
CA GLN A 59 7.89 5.76 -2.36
C GLN A 59 9.27 6.38 -2.14
N TRP A 60 9.68 6.46 -0.88
CA TRP A 60 10.98 7.01 -0.49
C TRP A 60 11.66 6.11 0.55
N PRO A 61 12.97 5.87 0.43
CA PRO A 61 13.72 5.18 1.47
C PRO A 61 13.79 6.05 2.72
N VAL A 62 13.60 5.43 3.88
CA VAL A 62 13.80 6.06 5.18
C VAL A 62 15.03 5.45 5.81
N TYR A 63 15.95 6.31 6.20
CA TYR A 63 17.19 5.93 6.87
C TYR A 63 17.09 6.25 8.36
N ARG A 64 17.70 5.42 9.20
CA ARG A 64 17.91 5.73 10.61
C ARG A 64 19.37 6.08 10.84
N VAL A 65 19.57 7.01 11.77
CA VAL A 65 20.89 7.39 12.26
C VAL A 65 20.95 6.95 13.72
N ASN A 66 21.98 6.19 14.08
CA ASN A 66 22.20 5.81 15.47
C ASN A 66 23.03 6.85 16.23
N GLU A 67 23.23 6.66 17.54
CA GLU A 67 24.00 7.59 18.39
C GLU A 67 25.47 7.73 17.96
N GLN A 68 26.02 6.75 17.22
CA GLN A 68 27.37 6.79 16.66
C GLN A 68 27.42 7.41 15.26
N ALA A 69 26.34 8.06 14.80
CA ALA A 69 26.19 8.64 13.46
C ALA A 69 26.27 7.63 12.29
N ASN A 70 26.07 6.34 12.56
CA ASN A 70 25.97 5.34 11.50
C ASN A 70 24.58 5.40 10.85
N ILE A 71 24.57 5.41 9.51
CA ILE A 71 23.37 5.45 8.68
C ILE A 71 23.04 4.05 8.19
N SER A 72 21.81 3.60 8.39
CA SER A 72 21.30 2.36 7.81
C SER A 72 19.89 2.53 7.26
N LEU A 73 19.55 1.73 6.25
CA LEU A 73 18.18 1.68 5.71
C LEU A 73 17.25 1.16 6.81
N ALA A 74 16.25 1.95 7.17
CA ALA A 74 15.23 1.56 8.13
C ALA A 74 14.01 0.94 7.44
N GLY A 75 13.66 1.43 6.25
CA GLY A 75 12.53 0.91 5.49
C GLY A 75 12.15 1.84 4.33
N GLN A 76 10.91 1.71 3.87
CA GLN A 76 10.30 2.45 2.78
C GLN A 76 9.04 3.14 3.28
N LEU A 77 8.90 4.42 2.95
CA LEU A 77 7.69 5.19 3.19
C LEU A 77 6.92 5.31 1.88
N ILE A 78 5.69 4.79 1.85
CA ILE A 78 4.87 4.72 0.63
C ILE A 78 3.64 5.61 0.78
N ALA A 79 3.51 6.62 -0.07
CA ALA A 79 2.31 7.45 -0.11
C ALA A 79 1.12 6.67 -0.67
N VAL A 80 -0.02 6.78 -0.01
CA VAL A 80 -1.27 6.10 -0.42
C VAL A 80 -2.42 7.09 -0.54
N TYR A 81 -3.42 6.71 -1.34
CA TYR A 81 -4.69 7.42 -1.42
C TYR A 81 -5.60 7.11 -0.22
N PRO A 82 -6.51 8.03 0.13
CA PRO A 82 -6.62 9.40 -0.41
C PRO A 82 -5.53 10.33 0.16
N HIS A 83 -5.06 10.04 1.37
CA HIS A 83 -4.01 10.75 2.08
C HIS A 83 -3.29 9.78 3.04
N GLY A 84 -2.06 10.13 3.44
CA GLY A 84 -1.25 9.35 4.38
C GLY A 84 -0.12 8.56 3.74
N PHE A 85 0.57 7.81 4.58
CA PHE A 85 1.76 7.02 4.25
C PHE A 85 1.72 5.67 4.95
N VAL A 86 2.34 4.67 4.31
CA VAL A 86 2.51 3.31 4.81
C VAL A 86 4.00 3.08 5.04
N TRP A 87 4.33 2.54 6.21
CA TRP A 87 5.66 2.03 6.53
C TRP A 87 5.83 0.60 5.99
N HIS A 88 6.96 0.33 5.35
CA HIS A 88 7.33 -0.99 4.87
C HIS A 88 8.81 -1.27 5.16
N ASP A 89 9.09 -2.21 6.06
CA ASP A 89 10.43 -2.67 6.45
C ASP A 89 10.66 -4.16 6.21
#